data_AF-A0A8J6ESY5-F1
#
_entry.id   AF-A0A8J6ESY5-F1
#
_cell.length_a   1.000
_cell.length_b   1.000
_cell.length_c   1.000
_cell.angle_alpha   90.00
_cell.angle_beta   90.00
_cell.angle_gamma   90.00
#
_symmetry.space_group_name_H-M   'P 1'
#
loop_
_entity.id
_entity.type
_entity.pdbx_description
1 polymer ?
#
loop_
_entity_poly.entity_id
_entity_poly.type
_entity_poly.pdbx_seq_one_letter_code
_entity_poly.pdbx_strand_id
1 'polypeptide(L)'
;MLNWEEGERESKGAEDHAAESMAADMDPWIIFDARKTPRAEFNEWLETYRPSRVSRFGNPEEGSGPVGWIAVYGPGYYPQIEGGKDLQDAWEKLQSTGRRVNYELVRELALNYGVTSGKWLMHLDTGFKVDHAWRGIATAVVEGQLNVAKVSPHHPESKHVICVYTQDFTDEESIMQTDAVIRSSGVKCLLTYKPDVYSYLGIYRNNHWQICPTIYESRYDLECIPRRSRVTNKVTNIEVT
;
A
#
# COMPACT_ATOMS: atom_id res chain seq x y z
N MET A 1 11.76 17.27 -39.73
CA MET A 1 10.66 17.85 -38.93
C MET A 1 9.62 16.77 -38.72
N LEU A 2 9.63 16.14 -37.55
CA LEU A 2 8.49 15.42 -37.00
C LEU A 2 8.51 15.76 -35.51
N ASN A 3 7.74 16.80 -35.16
CA ASN A 3 7.44 17.14 -33.78
C ASN A 3 6.56 16.01 -33.25
N TRP A 4 7.09 15.19 -32.36
CA TRP A 4 6.27 14.39 -31.48
C TRP A 4 5.82 15.33 -30.36
N GLU A 5 4.57 15.77 -30.45
CA GLU A 5 3.90 16.42 -29.33
C GLU A 5 3.84 15.37 -28.21
N GLU A 6 4.59 15.61 -27.13
CA GLU A 6 4.39 14.94 -25.86
C GLU A 6 2.99 15.34 -25.39
N GLY A 7 1.99 14.50 -25.69
CA GLY A 7 0.65 14.65 -25.15
C GLY A 7 0.76 14.67 -23.63
N GLU A 8 0.36 15.79 -23.03
CA GLU A 8 0.20 15.92 -21.58
C GLU A 8 -0.73 14.81 -21.12
N ARG A 9 -0.15 13.80 -20.46
CA ARG A 9 -0.93 12.70 -19.88
C ARG A 9 -1.74 13.31 -18.74
N GLU A 10 -3.04 13.46 -18.96
CA GLU A 10 -3.97 14.03 -17.97
C GLU A 10 -3.80 13.29 -16.63
N SER A 11 -3.56 14.04 -15.55
CA SER A 11 -3.32 13.44 -14.24
C SER A 11 -4.61 12.80 -13.75
N LYS A 12 -4.59 11.49 -13.50
CA LYS A 12 -5.71 10.74 -12.90
C LYS A 12 -6.27 11.45 -11.66
N GLY A 13 -7.59 11.44 -11.57
CA GLY A 13 -8.34 11.97 -10.44
C GLY A 13 -8.38 11.00 -9.26
N ALA A 14 -8.89 11.47 -8.12
CA ALA A 14 -9.07 10.61 -6.95
C ALA A 14 -10.03 9.44 -7.22
N GLU A 15 -11.07 9.69 -8.03
CA GLU A 15 -12.07 8.69 -8.44
C GLU A 15 -11.47 7.59 -9.31
N ASP A 16 -10.60 7.94 -10.26
CA ASP A 16 -9.90 6.95 -11.10
C ASP A 16 -9.04 6.01 -10.25
N HIS A 17 -8.29 6.58 -9.30
CA HIS A 17 -7.47 5.79 -8.37
C HIS A 17 -8.32 4.89 -7.46
N ALA A 18 -9.49 5.36 -7.01
CA ALA A 18 -10.42 4.55 -6.25
C ALA A 18 -10.97 3.39 -7.11
N ALA A 19 -11.39 3.67 -8.34
CA ALA A 19 -11.91 2.69 -9.28
C ALA A 19 -10.87 1.60 -9.61
N GLU A 20 -9.62 2.00 -9.88
CA GLU A 20 -8.51 1.06 -10.12
C GLU A 20 -8.24 0.16 -8.92
N SER A 21 -8.24 0.73 -7.71
CA SER A 21 -8.06 -0.05 -6.48
C SER A 21 -9.20 -1.07 -6.31
N MET A 22 -10.45 -0.66 -6.50
CA MET A 22 -11.61 -1.55 -6.40
C MET A 22 -11.56 -2.65 -7.46
N ALA A 23 -11.21 -2.32 -8.71
CA ALA A 23 -11.09 -3.30 -9.78
C ALA A 23 -10.00 -4.36 -9.48
N ALA A 24 -8.85 -3.94 -8.94
CA ALA A 24 -7.81 -4.86 -8.51
C ALA A 24 -8.25 -5.77 -7.35
N ASP A 25 -9.07 -5.26 -6.42
CA ASP A 25 -9.56 -6.07 -5.30
C ASP A 25 -10.66 -7.08 -5.73
N MET A 26 -11.34 -6.87 -6.87
CA MET A 26 -12.35 -7.78 -7.43
C MET A 26 -11.78 -8.97 -8.22
N ASP A 27 -10.55 -8.84 -8.75
CA ASP A 27 -9.89 -9.92 -9.48
C ASP A 27 -9.21 -10.94 -8.56
N PRO A 28 -8.91 -12.17 -9.02
CA PRO A 28 -8.22 -13.18 -8.23
C PRO A 28 -6.85 -12.73 -7.73
N TRP A 29 -6.47 -13.15 -6.52
CA TRP A 29 -5.16 -12.86 -5.92
C TRP A 29 -4.28 -14.10 -5.91
N ILE A 30 -2.98 -13.90 -6.10
CA ILE A 30 -1.95 -14.92 -5.87
C ILE A 30 -1.49 -14.77 -4.41
N ILE A 31 -1.75 -15.77 -3.58
CA ILE A 31 -1.55 -15.67 -2.13
C ILE A 31 -0.59 -16.76 -1.65
N PHE A 32 0.42 -16.35 -0.86
CA PHE A 32 1.14 -17.26 0.03
C PHE A 32 0.66 -17.05 1.46
N ASP A 33 0.00 -18.05 2.05
CA ASP A 33 -0.50 -17.97 3.42
C ASP A 33 0.39 -18.81 4.35
N ALA A 34 1.29 -18.19 5.10
CA ALA A 34 2.24 -18.89 5.98
C ALA A 34 1.56 -19.64 7.13
N ARG A 35 0.25 -19.44 7.34
CA ARG A 35 -0.57 -20.19 8.32
C ARG A 35 -1.06 -21.52 7.75
N LYS A 36 -1.03 -21.69 6.42
CA LYS A 36 -1.61 -22.83 5.69
C LYS A 36 -0.59 -23.55 4.80
N THR A 37 0.35 -22.82 4.22
CA THR A 37 1.33 -23.32 3.27
C THR A 37 2.67 -23.59 3.95
N PRO A 38 3.30 -24.76 3.74
CA PRO A 38 4.62 -25.06 4.29
C PRO A 38 5.68 -24.02 3.89
N ARG A 39 6.50 -23.59 4.86
CA ARG A 39 7.59 -22.63 4.62
C ARG A 39 8.59 -23.09 3.55
N ALA A 40 8.77 -24.40 3.37
CA ALA A 40 9.69 -24.96 2.37
C ALA A 40 9.31 -24.59 0.92
N GLU A 41 8.02 -24.34 0.65
CA GLU A 41 7.51 -23.98 -0.69
C GLU A 41 7.70 -22.49 -1.01
N PHE A 42 8.04 -21.66 -0.01
CA PHE A 42 8.05 -20.21 -0.15
C PHE A 42 9.03 -19.69 -1.21
N ASN A 43 10.23 -20.29 -1.28
CA ASN A 43 11.24 -19.86 -2.25
C ASN A 43 10.79 -20.16 -3.68
N GLU A 44 10.23 -21.34 -3.93
CA GLU A 44 9.70 -21.70 -5.26
C GLU A 44 8.51 -20.84 -5.66
N TRP A 45 7.63 -20.51 -4.69
CA TRP A 45 6.53 -19.59 -4.90
C TRP A 45 7.01 -18.19 -5.31
N LEU A 46 8.03 -17.65 -4.64
CA LEU A 46 8.62 -16.35 -5.00
C LEU A 46 9.25 -16.35 -6.41
N GLU A 47 9.84 -17.47 -6.82
CA GLU A 47 10.41 -17.59 -8.18
C GLU A 47 9.34 -17.67 -9.26
N THR A 48 8.25 -18.40 -8.97
CA THR A 48 7.12 -18.56 -9.87
C THR A 48 6.34 -17.26 -10.04
N TYR A 49 6.09 -16.53 -8.96
CA TYR A 49 5.20 -15.36 -8.93
C TYR A 49 5.95 -14.04 -8.71
N ARG A 50 7.01 -13.83 -9.48
CA ARG A 50 7.76 -12.56 -9.46
C ARG A 50 6.87 -11.41 -9.92
N PRO A 51 6.72 -10.32 -9.14
CA PRO A 51 5.83 -9.21 -9.50
C PRO A 51 6.14 -8.59 -10.86
N SER A 52 7.41 -8.53 -11.26
CA SER A 52 7.81 -8.01 -12.57
C SER A 52 7.32 -8.83 -13.76
N ARG A 53 6.88 -10.08 -13.53
CA ARG A 53 6.46 -11.04 -14.58
C ARG A 53 4.97 -11.35 -14.55
N VAL A 54 4.35 -11.37 -13.37
CA VAL A 54 2.91 -11.61 -13.26
C VAL A 54 2.17 -10.42 -13.90
N SER A 55 1.39 -10.67 -14.95
CA SER A 55 0.62 -9.64 -15.66
C SER A 55 -0.69 -9.30 -14.95
N ARG A 56 -1.03 -8.01 -14.85
CA ARG A 56 -2.33 -7.54 -14.33
C ARG A 56 -3.51 -8.14 -15.08
N PHE A 57 -3.39 -8.28 -16.39
CA PHE A 57 -4.46 -8.73 -17.28
C PHE A 57 -4.34 -10.20 -17.68
N GLY A 58 -3.30 -10.90 -17.19
CA GLY A 58 -2.98 -12.25 -17.63
C GLY A 58 -2.46 -12.30 -19.07
N ASN A 59 -2.44 -13.51 -19.62
CA ASN A 59 -2.19 -13.84 -21.01
C ASN A 59 -3.12 -15.00 -21.40
N PRO A 60 -4.20 -14.73 -22.15
CA PRO A 60 -5.16 -15.75 -22.58
C PRO A 60 -4.53 -16.89 -23.40
N GLU A 61 -3.49 -16.61 -24.18
CA GLU A 61 -2.80 -17.63 -24.99
C GLU A 61 -2.05 -18.65 -24.14
N GLU A 62 -1.62 -18.24 -22.94
CA GLU A 62 -0.97 -19.09 -21.94
C GLU A 62 -1.97 -19.58 -20.88
N GLY A 63 -3.27 -19.33 -21.06
CA GLY A 63 -4.34 -19.73 -20.14
C GLY A 63 -4.32 -19.00 -18.79
N SER A 64 -3.62 -17.87 -18.68
CA SER A 64 -3.56 -17.09 -17.44
C SER A 64 -4.58 -15.94 -17.44
N GLY A 65 -5.38 -15.87 -16.38
CA GLY A 65 -6.39 -14.82 -16.17
C GLY A 65 -5.82 -13.55 -15.51
N PRO A 66 -6.67 -12.54 -15.29
CA PRO A 66 -6.27 -11.33 -14.57
C PRO A 66 -5.87 -11.65 -13.14
N VAL A 67 -4.91 -10.87 -12.62
CA VAL A 67 -4.46 -10.94 -11.23
C VAL A 67 -4.67 -9.58 -10.61
N GLY A 68 -5.36 -9.52 -9.48
CA GLY A 68 -5.55 -8.29 -8.70
C GLY A 68 -4.30 -7.91 -7.93
N TRP A 69 -3.82 -8.84 -7.10
CA TRP A 69 -2.68 -8.68 -6.21
C TRP A 69 -1.89 -9.96 -6.03
N ILE A 70 -0.61 -9.80 -5.71
CA ILE A 70 0.24 -10.85 -5.14
C ILE A 70 0.41 -10.53 -3.66
N ALA A 71 0.06 -11.44 -2.76
CA ALA A 71 0.03 -11.18 -1.31
C ALA A 71 0.70 -12.29 -0.50
N VAL A 72 1.23 -11.91 0.66
CA VAL A 72 1.76 -12.84 1.66
C VAL A 72 1.10 -12.54 3.00
N TYR A 73 0.61 -13.58 3.65
CA TYR A 73 0.08 -13.53 5.01
C TYR A 73 1.06 -14.22 5.97
N GLY A 74 1.48 -13.50 7.00
CA GLY A 74 2.38 -13.99 8.03
C GLY A 74 1.65 -14.87 9.05
N PRO A 75 2.41 -15.58 9.91
CA PRO A 75 1.83 -16.48 10.91
C PRO A 75 0.95 -15.75 11.93
N GLY A 76 1.27 -14.49 12.25
CA GLY A 76 0.50 -13.64 13.17
C GLY A 76 -0.69 -12.91 12.52
N TYR A 77 -0.90 -13.06 11.21
CA TYR A 77 -1.96 -12.34 10.52
C TYR A 77 -3.35 -12.84 10.92
N TYR A 78 -4.22 -11.91 11.29
CA TYR A 78 -5.66 -12.11 11.38
C TYR A 78 -6.37 -10.98 10.63
N PRO A 79 -7.44 -11.29 9.88
CA PRO A 79 -8.23 -10.27 9.21
C PRO A 79 -8.97 -9.41 10.24
N GLN A 80 -8.90 -8.08 10.10
CA GLN A 80 -9.78 -7.19 10.86
C GLN A 80 -11.16 -7.19 10.21
N ILE A 81 -12.21 -7.31 11.03
CA ILE A 81 -13.59 -7.08 10.58
C ILE A 81 -13.81 -5.57 10.68
N GLU A 82 -13.71 -4.87 9.56
CA GLU A 82 -13.86 -3.42 9.51
C GLU A 82 -15.32 -3.05 9.17
N GLY A 83 -15.89 -2.07 9.87
CA GLY A 83 -17.27 -1.60 9.75
C GLY A 83 -17.54 -0.80 8.47
N GLY A 84 -17.12 -1.31 7.31
CA GLY A 84 -16.99 -0.56 6.06
C GLY A 84 -18.29 0.09 5.57
N LYS A 85 -19.44 -0.58 5.69
CA LYS A 85 -20.73 -0.01 5.26
C LYS A 85 -21.17 1.14 6.17
N ASP A 86 -21.12 0.93 7.49
CA ASP A 86 -21.54 1.94 8.45
C ASP A 86 -20.62 3.18 8.40
N LEU A 87 -19.33 2.99 8.10
CA LEU A 87 -18.39 4.08 7.83
C LEU A 87 -18.81 4.91 6.61
N GLN A 88 -19.22 4.29 5.50
CA GLN A 88 -19.66 5.01 4.29
C GLN A 88 -20.93 5.82 4.55
N ASP A 89 -21.94 5.22 5.18
CA ASP A 89 -23.18 5.91 5.51
C ASP A 89 -22.92 7.14 6.41
N ALA A 90 -22.01 6.99 7.38
CA ALA A 90 -21.59 8.08 8.25
C ALA A 90 -20.82 9.18 7.51
N TRP A 91 -20.00 8.79 6.54
CA TRP A 91 -19.24 9.70 5.70
C TRP A 91 -20.14 10.53 4.78
N GLU A 92 -21.12 9.92 4.13
CA GLU A 92 -22.13 10.62 3.32
C GLU A 92 -22.92 11.63 4.16
N LYS A 93 -23.39 11.18 5.33
CA LYS A 93 -24.08 12.06 6.28
C LYS A 93 -23.20 13.23 6.70
N LEU A 94 -21.91 12.97 6.99
CA LEU A 94 -20.97 14.01 7.37
C LEU A 94 -20.79 15.06 6.27
N GLN A 95 -20.65 14.63 5.03
CA GLN A 95 -20.52 15.55 3.88
C GLN A 95 -21.76 16.43 3.72
N SER A 96 -22.96 15.88 3.95
CA SER A 96 -24.22 16.64 3.89
C SER A 96 -24.32 17.78 4.93
N THR A 97 -23.52 17.74 6.00
CA THR A 97 -23.51 18.80 7.03
C THR A 97 -22.79 20.08 6.61
N GLY A 98 -22.02 20.04 5.52
CA GLY A 98 -21.18 21.16 5.08
C GLY A 98 -19.97 21.44 5.99
N ARG A 99 -19.69 20.58 6.98
CA ARG A 99 -18.46 20.67 7.79
C ARG A 99 -17.24 20.50 6.89
N ARG A 100 -16.23 21.35 7.10
CA ARG A 100 -14.94 21.20 6.41
C ARG A 100 -14.31 19.87 6.81
N VAL A 101 -14.00 19.04 5.81
CA VAL A 101 -13.25 17.81 6.03
C VAL A 101 -11.78 18.13 6.26
N ASN A 102 -11.20 17.54 7.31
CA ASN A 102 -9.78 17.59 7.65
C ASN A 102 -9.34 16.24 8.23
N TYR A 103 -8.05 16.14 8.59
CA TYR A 103 -7.47 14.92 9.15
C TYR A 103 -8.18 14.48 10.44
N GLU A 104 -8.40 15.40 11.37
CA GLU A 104 -8.97 15.09 12.69
C GLU A 104 -10.36 14.47 12.56
N LEU A 105 -11.17 15.01 11.65
CA LEU A 105 -12.52 14.52 11.41
C LEU A 105 -12.54 13.10 10.82
N VAL A 106 -11.66 12.85 9.84
CA VAL A 106 -11.55 11.51 9.23
C VAL A 106 -10.95 10.52 10.23
N ARG A 107 -9.99 10.96 11.06
CA ARG A 107 -9.43 10.16 12.16
C ARG A 107 -10.51 9.78 13.17
N GLU A 108 -11.35 10.73 13.60
CA GLU A 108 -12.46 10.45 14.52
C GLU A 108 -13.45 9.44 13.93
N LEU A 109 -13.82 9.58 12.65
CA LEU A 109 -14.64 8.58 11.97
C LEU A 109 -13.98 7.19 11.97
N ALA A 110 -12.70 7.13 11.61
CA ALA A 110 -11.96 5.88 11.56
C ALA A 110 -11.99 5.14 12.91
N LEU A 111 -11.75 5.87 14.01
CA LEU A 111 -11.78 5.35 15.37
C LEU A 111 -13.18 4.89 15.78
N ASN A 112 -14.21 5.68 15.47
CA ASN A 112 -15.60 5.36 15.82
C ASN A 112 -16.12 4.10 15.11
N TYR A 113 -15.62 3.80 13.91
CA TYR A 113 -16.05 2.66 13.10
C TYR A 113 -15.02 1.51 13.06
N GLY A 114 -13.95 1.59 13.86
CA GLY A 114 -12.93 0.55 13.97
C GLY A 114 -12.07 0.34 12.72
N VAL A 115 -12.04 1.31 11.78
CA VAL A 115 -11.25 1.26 10.55
C VAL A 115 -9.88 1.85 10.81
N THR A 116 -9.09 1.12 11.59
CA THR A 116 -7.82 1.62 12.17
C THR A 116 -6.59 1.14 11.42
N SER A 117 -6.71 0.17 10.52
CA SER A 117 -5.56 -0.30 9.74
C SER A 117 -4.97 0.80 8.83
N GLY A 118 -3.74 0.58 8.40
CA GLY A 118 -3.06 1.43 7.43
C GLY A 118 -1.87 0.73 6.80
N LYS A 119 -1.22 1.41 5.86
CA LYS A 119 -0.17 0.80 5.04
C LYS A 119 0.93 1.77 4.65
N TRP A 120 2.16 1.28 4.74
CA TRP A 120 3.30 1.84 4.04
C TRP A 120 3.21 1.49 2.56
N LEU A 121 3.33 2.50 1.70
CA LEU A 121 3.31 2.42 0.25
C LEU A 121 4.71 2.75 -0.28
N MET A 122 5.18 1.95 -1.23
CA MET A 122 6.42 2.19 -1.96
C MET A 122 6.26 1.86 -3.43
N HIS A 123 6.71 2.77 -4.29
CA HIS A 123 6.59 2.63 -5.74
C HIS A 123 7.93 2.30 -6.38
N LEU A 124 7.96 1.23 -7.18
CA LEU A 124 9.16 0.76 -7.87
C LEU A 124 8.87 0.53 -9.36
N ASP A 125 9.85 0.84 -10.20
CA ASP A 125 9.80 0.48 -11.62
C ASP A 125 9.85 -1.05 -11.77
N THR A 126 9.26 -1.57 -12.85
CA THR A 126 9.28 -3.01 -13.15
C THR A 126 10.73 -3.50 -13.35
N GLY A 127 10.97 -4.77 -12.99
CA GLY A 127 12.26 -5.44 -13.11
C GLY A 127 12.88 -5.88 -11.78
N PHE A 128 14.19 -6.07 -11.76
CA PHE A 128 14.86 -6.74 -10.63
C PHE A 128 14.72 -6.02 -9.28
N LYS A 129 14.56 -4.68 -9.27
CA LYS A 129 14.45 -3.90 -8.03
C LYS A 129 13.15 -4.19 -7.29
N VAL A 130 12.02 -4.26 -7.99
CA VAL A 130 10.74 -4.61 -7.35
C VAL A 130 10.76 -6.07 -6.88
N ASP A 131 11.32 -6.99 -7.67
CA ASP A 131 11.40 -8.40 -7.27
C ASP A 131 12.26 -8.60 -6.02
N HIS A 132 13.39 -7.90 -5.94
CA HIS A 132 14.27 -7.95 -4.77
C HIS A 132 13.62 -7.33 -3.53
N ALA A 133 13.00 -6.15 -3.67
CA ALA A 133 12.28 -5.50 -2.58
C ALA A 133 11.12 -6.37 -2.07
N TRP A 134 10.35 -6.94 -3.00
CA TRP A 134 9.26 -7.85 -2.69
C TRP A 134 9.75 -9.11 -1.97
N ARG A 135 10.84 -9.74 -2.44
CA ARG A 135 11.43 -10.89 -1.76
C ARG A 135 11.79 -10.59 -0.31
N GLY A 136 12.45 -9.46 -0.05
CA GLY A 136 12.82 -9.06 1.31
C GLY A 136 11.60 -8.89 2.21
N ILE A 137 10.61 -8.12 1.74
CA ILE A 137 9.36 -7.86 2.48
C ILE A 137 8.57 -9.15 2.72
N ALA A 138 8.37 -9.96 1.68
CA ALA A 138 7.65 -11.23 1.77
C ALA A 138 8.35 -12.19 2.75
N THR A 139 9.68 -12.21 2.77
CA THR A 139 10.46 -13.00 3.74
C THR A 139 10.21 -12.51 5.16
N ALA A 140 10.27 -11.20 5.41
CA ALA A 140 9.97 -10.62 6.71
C ALA A 140 8.53 -10.93 7.19
N VAL A 141 7.56 -11.02 6.26
CA VAL A 141 6.19 -11.47 6.58
C VAL A 141 6.16 -12.96 6.99
N VAL A 142 6.79 -13.85 6.23
CA VAL A 142 6.85 -15.29 6.55
C VAL A 142 7.62 -15.55 7.86
N GLU A 143 8.57 -14.70 8.20
CA GLU A 143 9.32 -14.72 9.46
C GLU A 143 8.56 -14.14 10.65
N GLY A 144 7.36 -13.57 10.43
CA GLY A 144 6.54 -12.99 11.48
C GLY A 144 7.03 -11.64 11.99
N GLN A 145 7.95 -10.98 11.28
CA GLN A 145 8.37 -9.59 11.56
C GLN A 145 7.35 -8.58 11.02
N LEU A 146 6.60 -8.98 9.99
CA LEU A 146 5.49 -8.24 9.41
C LEU A 146 4.25 -9.15 9.36
N ASN A 147 3.06 -8.55 9.42
CA ASN A 147 1.82 -9.33 9.41
C ASN A 147 1.33 -9.65 7.99
N VAL A 148 1.25 -8.64 7.12
CA VAL A 148 0.75 -8.80 5.75
C VAL A 148 1.37 -7.77 4.83
N ALA A 149 1.70 -8.22 3.62
CA ALA A 149 2.10 -7.35 2.53
C ALA A 149 1.46 -7.80 1.22
N LYS A 150 1.23 -6.85 0.32
CA LYS A 150 0.82 -7.12 -1.07
C LYS A 150 1.60 -6.28 -2.06
N VAL A 151 1.78 -6.77 -3.26
CA VAL A 151 2.42 -6.07 -4.37
C VAL A 151 1.56 -6.18 -5.62
N SER A 152 1.48 -5.08 -6.37
CA SER A 152 0.73 -5.07 -7.62
C SER A 152 1.44 -5.94 -8.67
N PRO A 153 0.69 -6.65 -9.52
CA PRO A 153 1.26 -7.27 -10.70
C PRO A 153 1.74 -6.20 -11.70
N HIS A 154 2.43 -6.65 -12.75
CA HIS A 154 2.93 -5.79 -13.81
C HIS A 154 1.79 -5.19 -14.63
N HIS A 155 1.84 -3.87 -14.80
CA HIS A 155 1.00 -3.12 -15.70
C HIS A 155 1.91 -2.19 -16.54
N PRO A 156 1.81 -2.18 -17.88
CA PRO A 156 2.77 -1.46 -18.74
C PRO A 156 2.86 0.04 -18.47
N GLU A 157 1.76 0.64 -18.03
CA GLU A 157 1.65 2.10 -17.86
C GLU A 157 1.89 2.60 -16.43
N SER A 158 2.21 1.71 -15.48
CA SER A 158 2.35 2.11 -14.08
C SER A 158 3.53 1.45 -13.39
N LYS A 159 4.04 2.14 -12.36
CA LYS A 159 5.00 1.55 -11.42
C LYS A 159 4.30 0.50 -10.57
N HIS A 160 5.05 -0.48 -10.09
CA HIS A 160 4.55 -1.35 -9.04
C HIS A 160 4.35 -0.57 -7.75
N VAL A 161 3.37 -0.98 -6.96
CA VAL A 161 3.22 -0.56 -5.56
C VAL A 161 3.35 -1.78 -4.67
N ILE A 162 4.20 -1.70 -3.64
CA ILE A 162 4.21 -2.64 -2.52
C ILE A 162 3.54 -1.94 -1.34
N CYS A 163 2.60 -2.64 -0.70
CA CYS A 163 1.85 -2.22 0.47
C CYS A 163 2.24 -3.12 1.64
N VAL A 164 2.69 -2.54 2.75
CA VAL A 164 2.98 -3.26 4.00
C VAL A 164 2.08 -2.69 5.10
N TYR A 165 1.27 -3.55 5.72
CA TYR A 165 0.20 -3.09 6.60
C TYR A 165 0.61 -3.07 8.07
N THR A 166 0.02 -2.13 8.80
CA THR A 166 -0.07 -2.14 10.26
C THR A 166 -1.54 -2.18 10.68
N GLN A 167 -1.77 -2.52 11.94
CA GLN A 167 -3.12 -2.73 12.47
C GLN A 167 -3.80 -1.44 12.94
N ASP A 168 -3.03 -0.44 13.36
CA ASP A 168 -3.56 0.82 13.89
C ASP A 168 -2.68 1.99 13.40
N PHE A 169 -3.24 2.89 12.58
CA PHE A 169 -2.54 4.07 12.07
C PHE A 169 -2.30 5.14 13.14
N THR A 170 -2.87 4.99 14.33
CA THR A 170 -2.64 5.87 15.48
C THR A 170 -1.54 5.36 16.42
N ASP A 171 -1.11 4.11 16.25
CA ASP A 171 0.04 3.52 16.95
C ASP A 171 1.34 3.90 16.22
N GLU A 172 1.90 5.06 16.59
CA GLU A 172 3.14 5.57 16.00
C GLU A 172 4.33 4.60 16.18
N GLU A 173 4.39 3.89 17.31
CA GLU A 173 5.47 2.93 17.59
C GLU A 173 5.43 1.78 16.58
N SER A 174 4.26 1.17 16.37
CA SER A 174 4.07 0.10 15.38
C SER A 174 4.38 0.56 13.95
N ILE A 175 4.04 1.80 13.61
CA ILE A 175 4.36 2.39 12.30
C ILE A 175 5.88 2.52 12.12
N MET A 176 6.61 3.00 13.13
CA MET A 176 8.07 3.14 13.09
C MET A 176 8.78 1.79 13.08
N GLN A 177 8.32 0.83 13.87
CA GLN A 177 8.85 -0.54 13.86
C GLN A 177 8.68 -1.16 12.46
N THR A 178 7.52 -0.95 11.82
CA THR A 178 7.26 -1.43 10.46
C THR A 178 8.19 -0.76 9.44
N ASP A 179 8.44 0.55 9.52
CA ASP A 179 9.43 1.22 8.68
C ASP A 179 10.82 0.58 8.83
N ALA A 180 11.26 0.37 10.07
CA ALA A 180 12.57 -0.22 10.36
C ALA A 180 12.72 -1.62 9.74
N VAL A 181 11.68 -2.46 9.79
CA VAL A 181 11.68 -3.79 9.16
C VAL A 181 11.69 -3.71 7.62
N ILE A 182 10.96 -2.74 7.04
CA ILE A 182 11.04 -2.48 5.59
C ILE A 182 12.46 -2.07 5.18
N ARG A 183 13.12 -1.21 5.97
CA ARG A 183 14.51 -0.80 5.71
C ARG A 183 15.51 -1.93 5.86
N SER A 184 15.37 -2.78 6.89
CA SER A 184 16.24 -3.94 7.10
C SER A 184 16.12 -4.97 5.97
N SER A 185 14.95 -5.02 5.31
CA SER A 185 14.68 -5.80 4.09
C SER A 185 15.37 -5.24 2.83
N GLY A 186 16.14 -4.14 2.94
CA GLY A 186 16.94 -3.56 1.86
C GLY A 186 16.23 -2.48 1.04
N VAL A 187 15.02 -2.05 1.45
CA VAL A 187 14.25 -1.03 0.73
C VAL A 187 14.71 0.38 1.10
N LYS A 188 15.11 1.16 0.09
CA LYS A 188 15.66 2.52 0.26
C LYS A 188 14.89 3.62 -0.46
N CYS A 189 13.83 3.28 -1.19
CA CYS A 189 12.98 4.28 -1.84
C CYS A 189 12.14 5.05 -0.80
N LEU A 190 11.50 6.12 -1.27
CA LEU A 190 10.52 6.86 -0.48
C LEU A 190 9.39 5.92 -0.04
N LEU A 191 9.06 5.93 1.24
CA LEU A 191 7.86 5.29 1.75
C LEU A 191 6.87 6.37 2.16
N THR A 192 5.58 6.12 1.93
CA THR A 192 4.51 7.00 2.40
C THR A 192 3.44 6.18 3.08
N TYR A 193 2.90 6.65 4.20
CA TYR A 193 1.93 5.90 4.99
C TYR A 193 0.51 6.42 4.72
N LYS A 194 -0.40 5.54 4.29
CA LYS A 194 -1.81 5.84 4.05
C LYS A 194 -2.70 5.07 5.02
N PRO A 195 -3.56 5.73 5.82
CA PRO A 195 -4.61 5.07 6.60
C PRO A 195 -5.63 4.41 5.68
N ASP A 196 -6.15 3.24 6.05
CA ASP A 196 -7.10 2.51 5.21
C ASP A 196 -8.45 3.23 5.11
N VAL A 197 -8.85 3.96 6.16
CA VAL A 197 -10.00 4.89 6.11
C VAL A 197 -9.94 5.83 4.90
N TYR A 198 -8.76 6.30 4.48
CA TYR A 198 -8.66 7.15 3.28
C TYR A 198 -8.94 6.37 2.00
N SER A 199 -8.57 5.09 1.93
CA SER A 199 -8.93 4.24 0.79
C SER A 199 -10.42 3.94 0.76
N TYR A 200 -11.04 3.64 1.89
CA TYR A 200 -12.49 3.45 1.97
C TYR A 200 -13.26 4.70 1.55
N LEU A 201 -12.88 5.87 2.07
CA LEU A 201 -13.59 7.12 1.81
C LEU A 201 -13.25 7.77 0.46
N GLY A 202 -12.48 7.11 -0.41
CA GLY A 202 -12.11 7.66 -1.72
C GLY A 202 -11.12 8.82 -1.67
N ILE A 203 -10.40 9.01 -0.55
CA ILE A 203 -9.39 10.05 -0.38
C ILE A 203 -8.08 9.57 -1.02
N TYR A 204 -7.91 9.93 -2.29
CA TYR A 204 -6.70 9.72 -3.09
C TYR A 204 -6.05 11.05 -3.45
N ARG A 205 -4.97 11.01 -4.25
CA ARG A 205 -4.35 12.22 -4.78
C ARG A 205 -5.37 13.01 -5.61
N ASN A 206 -5.28 14.34 -5.57
CA ASN A 206 -6.19 15.25 -6.29
C ASN A 206 -7.66 15.15 -5.86
N ASN A 207 -7.93 14.80 -4.59
CA ASN A 207 -9.28 14.86 -4.04
C ASN A 207 -9.75 16.31 -3.84
N HIS A 208 -11.07 16.53 -3.89
CA HIS A 208 -11.66 17.86 -3.81
C HIS A 208 -11.55 18.52 -2.41
N TRP A 209 -11.26 17.74 -1.35
CA TRP A 209 -11.00 18.28 -0.01
C TRP A 209 -9.58 18.82 0.17
N GLN A 210 -8.69 18.63 -0.82
CA GLN A 210 -7.27 18.99 -0.75
C GLN A 210 -6.53 18.35 0.43
N ILE A 211 -7.00 17.18 0.88
CA ILE A 211 -6.36 16.42 1.96
C ILE A 211 -5.18 15.65 1.39
N CYS A 212 -4.04 15.67 2.08
CA CYS A 212 -2.93 14.80 1.72
C CYS A 212 -3.32 13.34 1.99
N PRO A 213 -3.28 12.45 0.99
CA PRO A 213 -3.72 11.05 1.16
C PRO A 213 -2.70 10.18 1.92
N THR A 214 -1.67 10.79 2.50
CA THR A 214 -0.64 10.12 3.31
C THR A 214 -0.30 10.95 4.53
N ILE A 215 -0.11 10.29 5.68
CA ILE A 215 0.07 10.93 6.99
C ILE A 215 1.50 10.81 7.53
N TYR A 216 2.29 9.86 7.04
CA TYR A 216 3.74 9.80 7.28
C TYR A 216 4.50 9.70 5.96
N GLU A 217 5.72 10.18 5.98
CA GLU A 217 6.71 10.01 4.91
C GLU A 217 8.04 9.57 5.51
N SER A 218 8.65 8.55 4.93
CA SER A 218 9.96 8.05 5.35
C SER A 218 10.96 8.16 4.20
N ARG A 219 12.01 8.94 4.44
CA ARG A 219 13.13 9.12 3.51
C ARG A 219 14.35 8.39 4.04
N TYR A 220 14.93 7.53 3.22
CA TYR A 220 16.16 6.84 3.59
C TYR A 220 17.35 7.80 3.47
N ASP A 221 18.06 8.03 4.57
CA ASP A 221 19.21 8.92 4.60
C ASP A 221 20.50 8.14 4.26
N LEU A 222 21.03 8.38 3.07
CA LEU A 222 22.27 7.75 2.59
C LEU A 222 23.53 8.38 3.19
N GLU A 223 23.43 9.61 3.69
CA GLU A 223 24.53 10.44 4.18
C GLU A 223 24.72 10.31 5.69
N CYS A 224 23.66 10.01 6.44
CA CYS A 224 23.72 9.78 7.88
C CYS A 224 24.49 8.49 8.25
N ILE A 225 25.26 8.55 9.34
CA ILE A 225 26.00 7.41 9.90
C ILE A 225 25.64 7.28 11.40
N PRO A 226 25.08 6.14 11.85
CA PRO A 226 24.62 5.02 11.05
C PRO A 226 23.45 5.41 10.13
N ARG A 227 23.38 4.79 8.94
CA ARG A 227 22.28 5.05 7.98
C ARG A 227 20.94 4.72 8.61
N ARG A 228 19.98 5.63 8.48
CA ARG A 228 18.65 5.52 9.09
C ARG A 228 17.57 6.16 8.20
N SER A 229 16.32 5.85 8.48
CA SER A 229 15.19 6.62 7.95
C SER A 229 15.11 7.95 8.69
N ARG A 230 14.66 8.99 7.98
CA ARG A 230 14.01 10.16 8.58
C ARG A 230 12.53 10.08 8.31
N VAL A 231 11.73 9.95 9.36
CA VAL A 231 10.28 9.82 9.24
C VAL A 231 9.62 11.11 9.69
N THR A 232 8.78 11.69 8.84
CA THR A 232 8.04 12.93 9.12
C THR A 232 6.56 12.62 9.20
N ASN A 233 5.92 13.03 10.29
CA ASN A 233 4.47 13.12 10.40
C ASN A 233 4.00 14.33 9.59
N LYS A 234 3.26 14.09 8.51
CA LYS A 234 2.83 15.12 7.56
C LYS A 234 1.65 15.95 8.05
N VAL A 235 0.95 15.48 9.07
CA VAL A 235 -0.17 16.21 9.70
C VAL A 235 0.40 17.31 10.60
N THR A 236 1.39 16.96 11.43
CA THR A 236 1.99 17.89 12.40
C THR A 236 3.25 18.57 11.87
N ASN A 237 3.82 18.07 10.77
CA ASN A 237 5.09 18.49 10.20
C ASN A 237 6.29 18.30 11.15
N ILE A 238 6.27 17.23 11.95
CA ILE A 238 7.29 16.89 12.95
C ILE A 238 8.04 15.62 12.52
N GLU A 239 9.37 15.59 12.71
CA GLU A 239 10.19 14.39 12.58
C GLU A 239 10.04 13.50 13.82
N VAL A 240 9.82 12.20 13.61
CA VAL A 240 9.46 11.22 14.67
C VAL A 240 10.52 10.12 14.87
N THR A 241 11.73 10.32 14.34
CA THR A 241 12.87 9.37 14.39
C THR A 241 14.19 10.06 14.68
#